data_AF-A0AAV9VGY5-F1
#
_entry.id   AF-A0AAV9VGY5-F1
#
_cell.length_a   1.000
_cell.length_b   1.000
_cell.length_c   1.000
_cell.angle_alpha   90.00
_cell.angle_beta   90.00
_cell.angle_gamma   90.00
#
_symmetry.space_group_name_H-M   'P 1'
#
loop_
_entity.id
_entity.type
_entity.pdbx_description
1 polymer ?
#
loop_
_entity_poly.entity_id
_entity_poly.type
_entity_poly.pdbx_seq_one_letter_code
_entity_poly.pdbx_strand_id
1 'polypeptide(L)'
;MPRGDWILSSVRLIPVNDTYGGWPRSGSIDIVQVRGNDKSYPVGGRDTFTSTLHWGVSRLADRFWKTTRGRKIRHTDFTKGFHTFGIEWTKDYIFTYHNGRTYSVLWVGFLQQSLWKFGQFSNNGTLHANPWAKSGNNNAPFDQQFYLSLGVQVGATNGYFPDSRTHKPWIDASQRAAADFWSAVDTWYPTWGDGNSRAMVVQNVKVWQEGKCSGNKVA
;
A
#
# COMPACT_ATOMS: atom_id res chain seq x y z
N MET A 1 -0.81 -2.32 -15.17
CA MET A 1 0.28 -1.85 -14.28
C MET A 1 1.57 -1.78 -15.09
N PRO A 2 2.53 -0.90 -14.72
CA PRO A 2 3.79 -0.77 -15.45
C PRO A 2 4.69 -2.00 -15.28
N ARG A 3 5.42 -2.32 -16.34
CA ARG A 3 6.54 -3.25 -16.39
C ARG A 3 7.84 -2.47 -16.24
N GLY A 4 8.80 -3.06 -15.55
CA GLY A 4 10.16 -2.53 -15.49
C GLY A 4 10.81 -2.80 -14.15
N ASP A 5 12.07 -3.18 -14.17
CA ASP A 5 12.84 -3.34 -12.95
C ASP A 5 12.87 -2.02 -12.17
N TRP A 6 12.69 -2.16 -10.85
CA TRP A 6 12.76 -1.06 -9.89
C TRP A 6 11.58 -0.08 -9.94
N ILE A 7 10.56 -0.36 -10.74
CA ILE A 7 9.30 0.39 -10.71
C ILE A 7 8.41 -0.12 -9.58
N LEU A 8 7.81 0.82 -8.84
CA LEU A 8 6.74 0.59 -7.88
C LEU A 8 5.50 1.40 -8.29
N SER A 9 4.45 0.72 -8.74
CA SER A 9 3.14 1.35 -8.95
C SER A 9 2.26 1.19 -7.72
N SER A 10 1.57 2.25 -7.33
CA SER A 10 0.73 2.26 -6.14
C SER A 10 -0.57 3.05 -6.32
N VAL A 11 -1.63 2.52 -5.72
CA VAL A 11 -2.89 3.23 -5.46
C VAL A 11 -3.06 3.25 -3.95
N ARG A 12 -3.06 4.45 -3.38
CA ARG A 12 -2.97 4.67 -1.94
C ARG A 12 -4.02 5.65 -1.47
N LEU A 13 -4.37 5.57 -0.21
CA LEU A 13 -5.08 6.60 0.53
C LEU A 13 -4.11 7.22 1.53
N ILE A 14 -3.95 8.54 1.49
CA ILE A 14 -3.08 9.31 2.39
C ILE A 14 -3.95 10.26 3.22
N PRO A 15 -3.71 10.43 4.54
CA PRO A 15 -4.55 11.27 5.38
C PRO A 15 -4.56 12.71 4.86
N VAL A 16 -5.73 13.36 4.92
CA VAL A 16 -5.89 14.77 4.55
C VAL A 16 -5.12 15.67 5.53
N ASN A 17 -5.19 15.32 6.82
CA ASN A 17 -4.54 16.03 7.90
C ASN A 17 -3.72 15.04 8.74
N ASP A 18 -2.60 15.51 9.28
CA ASP A 18 -1.83 14.79 10.29
C ASP A 18 -2.51 14.90 11.68
N THR A 19 -3.80 14.54 11.79
CA THR A 19 -4.62 14.69 13.01
C THR A 19 -3.97 14.05 14.24
N TYR A 20 -3.30 12.91 14.05
CA TYR A 20 -2.61 12.16 15.11
C TYR A 20 -1.10 12.41 15.13
N GLY A 21 -0.63 13.39 14.36
CA GLY A 21 0.77 13.69 14.08
C GLY A 21 1.31 13.00 12.82
N GLY A 22 2.56 13.31 12.48
CA GLY A 22 3.18 12.83 11.24
C GLY A 22 3.23 11.30 11.11
N TRP A 23 3.37 10.85 9.87
CA TRP A 23 3.40 9.44 9.48
C TRP A 23 4.36 8.59 10.36
N PRO A 24 3.96 7.37 10.79
CA PRO A 24 2.71 6.66 10.46
C PRO A 24 1.57 6.89 11.45
N ARG A 25 1.62 7.92 12.31
CA ARG A 25 0.60 8.12 13.36
C ARG A 25 -0.79 8.44 12.81
N SER A 26 -0.87 9.23 11.74
CA SER A 26 -2.12 9.51 11.02
C SER A 26 -2.46 8.46 9.95
N GLY A 27 -1.66 7.41 9.86
CA GLY A 27 -1.87 6.26 9.00
C GLY A 27 -1.61 6.51 7.51
N SER A 28 -1.60 5.43 6.74
CA SER A 28 -1.77 5.43 5.28
C SER A 28 -2.26 4.06 4.83
N ILE A 29 -3.01 4.00 3.73
CA ILE A 29 -3.56 2.75 3.20
C ILE A 29 -3.02 2.53 1.80
N ASP A 30 -2.25 1.48 1.59
CA ASP A 30 -1.92 0.99 0.26
C ASP A 30 -3.02 0.04 -0.19
N ILE A 31 -3.93 0.51 -1.04
CA ILE A 31 -4.96 -0.34 -1.66
C ILE A 31 -4.23 -1.37 -2.53
N VAL A 32 -3.30 -0.92 -3.35
CA VAL A 32 -2.42 -1.76 -4.17
C VAL A 32 -1.02 -1.19 -4.31
N GLN A 33 -0.04 -2.07 -4.13
CA GLN A 33 1.34 -1.92 -4.56
C GLN A 33 1.73 -3.12 -5.42
N VAL A 34 2.38 -2.84 -6.56
CA VAL A 34 2.91 -3.84 -7.48
C VAL A 34 4.29 -3.42 -7.94
N ARG A 35 5.25 -4.36 -7.90
CA ARG A 35 6.59 -4.19 -8.50
C ARG A 35 6.51 -4.39 -10.01
N GLY A 36 7.22 -3.58 -10.79
CA GLY A 36 7.32 -3.77 -12.24
C GLY A 36 8.27 -4.91 -12.65
N ASN A 37 9.13 -5.37 -11.72
CA ASN A 37 10.10 -6.45 -11.94
C ASN A 37 9.43 -7.73 -12.45
N ASP A 38 10.21 -8.59 -13.09
CA ASP A 38 9.73 -9.89 -13.59
C ASP A 38 9.04 -10.75 -12.52
N LYS A 39 8.12 -11.63 -12.93
CA LYS A 39 7.43 -12.59 -12.05
C LYS A 39 8.37 -13.51 -11.25
N SER A 40 9.61 -13.68 -11.72
CA SER A 40 10.67 -14.41 -11.04
C SER A 40 11.33 -13.63 -9.90
N TYR A 41 10.99 -12.35 -9.70
CA TYR A 41 11.54 -11.54 -8.62
C TYR A 41 11.20 -12.17 -7.25
N PRO A 42 12.20 -12.42 -6.39
CA PRO A 42 12.09 -13.39 -5.28
C PRO A 42 11.16 -12.95 -4.15
N VAL A 43 10.82 -11.66 -4.07
CA VAL A 43 9.88 -11.12 -3.07
C VAL A 43 8.54 -10.66 -3.69
N GLY A 44 8.24 -11.19 -4.88
CA GLY A 44 7.03 -10.88 -5.66
C GLY A 44 7.28 -9.76 -6.66
N GLY A 45 7.09 -10.08 -7.95
CA GLY A 45 7.24 -9.15 -9.06
C GLY A 45 5.90 -8.61 -9.56
N ARG A 46 5.81 -8.38 -10.87
CA ARG A 46 4.62 -7.84 -11.55
C ARG A 46 3.39 -8.76 -11.56
N ASP A 47 3.49 -9.93 -10.95
CA ASP A 47 2.40 -10.87 -10.73
C ASP A 47 1.90 -10.90 -9.27
N THR A 48 2.49 -10.08 -8.40
CA THR A 48 2.21 -10.04 -6.97
C THR A 48 1.69 -8.67 -6.57
N PHE A 49 0.48 -8.66 -6.02
CA PHE A 49 -0.19 -7.48 -5.50
C PHE A 49 -0.14 -7.52 -3.98
N THR A 50 0.28 -6.42 -3.37
CA THR A 50 0.29 -6.24 -1.91
C THR A 50 -0.64 -5.09 -1.50
N SER A 51 -1.43 -5.31 -0.45
CA SER A 51 -2.13 -4.26 0.29
C SER A 51 -1.53 -4.13 1.68
N THR A 52 -1.47 -2.90 2.18
CA THR A 52 -0.84 -2.59 3.46
C THR A 52 -1.59 -1.48 4.18
N LEU A 53 -1.85 -1.64 5.47
CA LEU A 53 -2.16 -0.50 6.35
C LEU A 53 -0.90 -0.11 7.09
N HIS A 54 -0.49 1.15 7.00
CA HIS A 54 0.59 1.72 7.82
C HIS A 54 -0.02 2.44 9.00
N TRP A 55 0.49 2.16 10.20
CA TRP A 55 0.02 2.72 11.46
C TRP A 55 1.03 2.43 12.56
N GLY A 56 1.31 3.43 13.40
CA GLY A 56 2.22 3.26 14.52
C GLY A 56 2.64 4.58 15.15
N VAL A 57 3.38 4.52 16.25
CA VAL A 57 3.77 5.71 17.02
C VAL A 57 4.95 6.48 16.43
N SER A 58 5.75 5.84 15.58
CA SER A 58 6.90 6.42 14.89
C SER A 58 7.26 5.58 13.66
N ARG A 59 8.17 6.07 12.80
CA ARG A 59 8.64 5.33 11.61
C ARG A 59 9.23 3.96 11.96
N LEU A 60 9.97 3.87 13.07
CA LEU A 60 10.57 2.62 13.55
C LEU A 60 9.54 1.68 14.19
N ALA A 61 8.44 2.25 14.70
CA ALA A 61 7.38 1.52 15.35
C ALA A 61 6.15 1.33 14.43
N ASP A 62 6.31 1.48 13.12
CA ASP A 62 5.27 1.13 12.16
C ASP A 62 4.91 -0.36 12.29
N ARG A 63 3.62 -0.66 12.31
CA ARG A 63 3.07 -2.00 12.45
C ARG A 63 2.53 -2.54 11.14
N PHE A 64 2.92 -1.94 10.01
CA PHE A 64 2.56 -2.37 8.67
C PHE A 64 2.69 -3.88 8.45
N TRP A 65 3.73 -4.52 9.01
CA TRP A 65 3.96 -5.96 8.88
C TRP A 65 2.82 -6.83 9.45
N LYS A 66 2.05 -6.32 10.43
CA LYS A 66 0.85 -7.00 10.95
C LYS A 66 -0.31 -6.94 9.97
N THR A 67 -0.36 -5.88 9.16
CA THR A 67 -1.45 -5.50 8.25
C THR A 67 -1.02 -5.43 6.79
N THR A 68 0.00 -6.21 6.42
CA THR A 68 0.45 -6.40 5.04
C THR A 68 0.00 -7.77 4.56
N ARG A 69 -0.68 -7.85 3.43
CA ARG A 69 -0.99 -9.11 2.76
C ARG A 69 -0.74 -8.98 1.27
N GLY A 70 -0.16 -10.03 0.70
CA GLY A 70 0.10 -10.14 -0.73
C GLY A 70 -0.64 -11.33 -1.33
N ARG A 71 -1.07 -11.19 -2.59
CA ARG A 71 -1.56 -12.30 -3.42
C ARG A 71 -0.89 -12.29 -4.78
N LYS A 72 -0.53 -13.48 -5.23
CA LYS A 72 0.03 -13.75 -6.56
C LYS A 72 -1.09 -14.19 -7.50
N ILE A 73 -1.14 -13.60 -8.69
CA ILE A 73 -2.02 -14.08 -9.77
C ILE A 73 -1.30 -15.17 -10.57
N ARG A 74 -2.06 -16.16 -11.05
CA ARG A 74 -1.51 -17.33 -11.75
C ARG A 74 -1.61 -17.16 -13.25
N HIS A 75 -0.65 -17.76 -13.98
CA HIS A 75 -0.62 -17.85 -15.44
C HIS A 75 -0.64 -16.51 -16.20
N THR A 76 -0.50 -15.37 -15.51
CA THR A 76 -0.47 -14.02 -16.09
C THR A 76 0.28 -13.06 -15.16
N ASP A 77 0.32 -11.78 -15.52
CA ASP A 77 0.83 -10.70 -14.66
C ASP A 77 0.00 -9.41 -14.83
N PHE A 78 0.20 -8.43 -13.95
CA PHE A 78 -0.58 -7.19 -13.91
C PHE A 78 -0.29 -6.23 -15.08
N THR A 79 0.60 -6.61 -16.01
CA THR A 79 0.94 -5.83 -17.21
C THR A 79 0.15 -6.29 -18.43
N LYS A 80 -0.51 -7.47 -18.38
CA LYS A 80 -1.23 -8.07 -19.52
C LYS A 80 -2.63 -7.50 -19.78
N GLY A 81 -3.18 -6.72 -18.87
CA GLY A 81 -4.51 -6.12 -19.05
C GLY A 81 -4.91 -5.19 -17.91
N PHE A 82 -6.14 -4.70 -18.00
CA PHE A 82 -6.74 -3.94 -16.90
C PHE A 82 -7.19 -4.87 -15.77
N HIS A 83 -7.00 -4.39 -14.55
CA HIS A 83 -7.38 -5.08 -13.32
C HIS A 83 -8.14 -4.10 -12.43
N THR A 84 -9.18 -4.60 -11.77
CA THR A 84 -9.91 -3.81 -10.79
C THR A 84 -9.32 -4.09 -9.42
N PHE A 85 -8.83 -3.06 -8.74
CA PHE A 85 -8.42 -3.12 -7.34
C PHE A 85 -9.43 -2.32 -6.54
N GLY A 86 -9.86 -2.85 -5.42
CA GLY A 86 -10.87 -2.19 -4.60
C GLY A 86 -10.57 -2.28 -3.12
N ILE A 87 -11.15 -1.32 -2.42
CA ILE A 87 -11.19 -1.25 -0.96
C ILE A 87 -12.63 -1.11 -0.52
N GLU A 88 -12.98 -1.77 0.57
CA GLU A 88 -14.15 -1.50 1.37
C GLU A 88 -13.68 -1.11 2.77
N TRP A 89 -14.16 0.04 3.22
CA TRP A 89 -13.67 0.65 4.45
C TRP A 89 -14.88 1.16 5.23
N THR A 90 -15.00 0.64 6.45
CA THR A 90 -16.04 1.00 7.40
C THR A 90 -15.40 1.31 8.76
N LYS A 91 -16.23 1.72 9.73
CA LYS A 91 -15.78 1.83 11.13
C LYS A 91 -15.38 0.47 11.75
N ASP A 92 -15.85 -0.64 11.18
CA ASP A 92 -15.74 -1.97 11.75
C ASP A 92 -14.62 -2.80 11.10
N TYR A 93 -14.27 -2.51 9.83
CA TYR A 93 -13.19 -3.18 9.12
C TYR A 93 -12.65 -2.40 7.92
N ILE A 94 -11.46 -2.80 7.47
CA ILE A 94 -10.91 -2.51 6.14
C ILE A 94 -10.68 -3.84 5.41
N PHE A 95 -11.08 -3.87 4.14
CA PHE A 95 -11.01 -5.01 3.27
C PHE A 95 -10.52 -4.59 1.89
N THR A 96 -9.55 -5.30 1.30
CA THR A 96 -9.11 -5.06 -0.09
C THR A 96 -9.30 -6.29 -0.96
N TYR A 97 -9.51 -6.07 -2.26
CA TYR A 97 -9.81 -7.14 -3.20
C TYR A 97 -9.29 -6.87 -4.62
N HIS A 98 -9.23 -7.94 -5.42
CA HIS A 98 -8.84 -7.90 -6.84
C HIS A 98 -9.94 -8.51 -7.73
N ASN A 99 -10.36 -7.81 -8.78
CA ASN A 99 -11.39 -8.24 -9.75
C ASN A 99 -12.77 -8.65 -9.17
N GLY A 100 -13.02 -8.39 -7.88
CA GLY A 100 -14.29 -8.62 -7.20
C GLY A 100 -14.11 -8.99 -5.74
N ARG A 101 -15.17 -8.82 -4.92
CA ARG A 101 -15.12 -9.06 -3.47
C ARG A 101 -14.83 -10.53 -3.09
N THR A 102 -15.02 -11.48 -4.00
CA THR A 102 -14.70 -12.90 -3.75
C THR A 102 -13.20 -13.16 -3.67
N TYR A 103 -12.37 -12.31 -4.27
CA TYR A 103 -10.92 -12.42 -4.20
C TYR A 103 -10.34 -11.40 -3.22
N SER A 104 -10.56 -11.69 -1.93
CA SER A 104 -10.01 -10.97 -0.79
C SER A 104 -8.48 -11.01 -0.76
N VAL A 105 -7.83 -9.89 -0.41
CA VAL A 105 -6.37 -9.81 -0.22
C VAL A 105 -6.01 -9.45 1.20
N LEU A 106 -6.48 -8.32 1.70
CA LEU A 106 -6.30 -7.90 3.09
C LEU A 106 -7.65 -7.78 3.78
N TRP A 107 -7.71 -8.23 5.03
CA TRP A 107 -8.81 -7.98 5.95
C TRP A 107 -8.24 -7.55 7.30
N VAL A 108 -8.75 -6.46 7.86
CA VAL A 108 -8.42 -5.95 9.20
C VAL A 108 -9.71 -5.49 9.87
N GLY A 109 -10.05 -6.07 11.02
CA GLY A 109 -11.25 -5.71 11.77
C GLY A 109 -10.96 -4.95 13.06
N PHE A 110 -11.92 -4.12 13.45
CA PHE A 110 -11.83 -3.18 14.57
C PHE A 110 -12.88 -3.42 15.66
N LEU A 111 -13.79 -4.39 15.46
CA LEU A 111 -14.87 -4.68 16.42
C LEU A 111 -14.35 -5.18 17.78
N GLN A 112 -13.30 -6.01 17.79
CA GLN A 112 -12.85 -6.70 19.01
C GLN A 112 -11.78 -5.94 19.79
N GLN A 113 -10.98 -5.11 19.11
CA GLN A 113 -9.89 -4.36 19.73
C GLN A 113 -9.45 -3.17 18.87
N SER A 114 -8.90 -2.15 19.53
CA SER A 114 -8.25 -1.02 18.86
C SER A 114 -6.92 -1.41 18.23
N LEU A 115 -6.50 -0.63 17.24
CA LEU A 115 -5.15 -0.77 16.66
C LEU A 115 -4.06 -0.58 17.72
N TRP A 116 -4.25 0.29 18.71
CA TRP A 116 -3.30 0.42 19.83
C TRP A 116 -3.00 -0.93 20.50
N LYS A 117 -4.05 -1.67 20.87
CA LYS A 117 -3.94 -2.99 21.50
C LYS A 117 -3.38 -4.03 20.53
N PHE A 118 -3.85 -4.03 19.28
CA PHE A 118 -3.36 -4.93 18.24
C PHE A 118 -1.85 -4.75 17.94
N GLY A 119 -1.36 -3.51 18.05
CA GLY A 119 0.04 -3.12 17.85
C GLY A 119 0.95 -3.49 19.02
N GLN A 120 0.36 -3.89 20.14
CA GLN A 120 1.05 -4.21 21.40
C GLN A 120 1.94 -3.04 21.85
N PHE A 121 1.46 -1.81 21.70
CA PHE A 121 2.18 -0.65 22.19
C PHE A 121 2.10 -0.58 23.72
N SER A 122 3.24 -0.33 24.36
CA SER A 122 3.34 -0.31 25.82
C SER A 122 3.03 1.09 26.36
N ASN A 123 2.20 1.13 27.40
CA ASN A 123 2.01 2.33 28.23
C ASN A 123 3.06 2.44 29.35
N ASN A 124 3.88 1.41 29.56
CA ASN A 124 4.79 1.29 30.70
C ASN A 124 6.21 1.79 30.38
N GLY A 125 6.34 3.08 30.05
CA GLY A 125 7.65 3.74 30.05
C GLY A 125 8.38 3.87 28.70
N THR A 126 7.67 3.79 27.56
CA THR A 126 8.22 4.32 26.29
C THR A 126 7.83 5.79 26.11
N LEU A 127 8.71 6.58 25.49
CA LEU A 127 8.63 8.03 25.24
C LEU A 127 7.37 8.54 24.49
N HIS A 128 6.43 7.68 24.11
CA HIS A 128 5.34 8.05 23.19
C HIS A 128 3.97 7.74 23.78
N ALA A 129 3.25 8.80 24.16
CA ALA A 129 1.83 8.73 24.52
C ALA A 129 1.01 8.16 23.35
N ASN A 130 -0.08 7.46 23.66
CA ASN A 130 -0.99 6.94 22.63
C ASN A 130 -1.62 8.10 21.84
N PRO A 131 -1.27 8.27 20.55
CA PRO A 131 -1.77 9.38 19.75
C PRO A 131 -3.27 9.28 19.46
N TRP A 132 -3.84 8.07 19.53
CA TRP A 132 -5.23 7.79 19.23
C TRP A 132 -6.13 7.80 20.47
N ALA A 133 -5.58 8.04 21.66
CA ALA A 133 -6.33 7.95 22.92
C ALA A 133 -7.58 8.85 22.96
N LYS A 134 -7.55 10.00 22.28
CA LYS A 134 -8.67 10.96 22.23
C LYS A 134 -9.76 10.61 21.21
N SER A 135 -9.49 9.71 20.26
CA SER A 135 -10.47 9.33 19.23
C SER A 135 -11.64 8.55 19.80
N GLY A 136 -11.37 7.62 20.72
CA GLY A 136 -12.35 6.65 21.20
C GLY A 136 -12.71 5.56 20.18
N ASN A 137 -12.32 5.69 18.91
CA ASN A 137 -12.60 4.70 17.87
C ASN A 137 -11.51 3.62 17.79
N ASN A 138 -11.92 2.37 17.64
CA ASN A 138 -10.98 1.25 17.49
C ASN A 138 -10.21 1.27 16.16
N ASN A 139 -10.77 1.91 15.14
CA ASN A 139 -10.18 2.00 13.80
C ASN A 139 -9.23 3.18 13.62
N ALA A 140 -9.03 4.05 14.62
CA ALA A 140 -8.02 5.11 14.56
C ALA A 140 -6.62 4.52 14.30
N PRO A 141 -5.85 5.04 13.31
CA PRO A 141 -6.02 6.35 12.68
C PRO A 141 -6.90 6.39 11.41
N PHE A 142 -7.48 5.27 10.99
CA PHE A 142 -8.35 5.16 9.82
C PHE A 142 -9.80 5.59 10.12
N ASP A 143 -9.95 6.61 10.95
CA ASP A 143 -11.21 7.28 11.28
C ASP A 143 -11.20 8.75 10.82
N GLN A 144 -10.20 9.14 10.03
CA GLN A 144 -10.05 10.46 9.43
C GLN A 144 -10.34 10.42 7.92
N GLN A 145 -10.38 11.59 7.28
CA GLN A 145 -10.49 11.69 5.82
C GLN A 145 -9.14 11.46 5.14
N PHE A 146 -9.16 10.82 3.97
CA PHE A 146 -7.97 10.51 3.18
C PHE A 146 -8.16 10.94 1.72
N TYR A 147 -7.07 11.37 1.06
CA TYR A 147 -6.99 11.59 -0.38
C TYR A 147 -6.60 10.31 -1.11
N LEU A 148 -7.16 10.11 -2.30
CA LEU A 148 -6.66 9.13 -3.26
C LEU A 148 -5.35 9.62 -3.89
N SER A 149 -4.30 8.79 -3.82
CA SER A 149 -3.01 9.02 -4.45
C SER A 149 -2.69 7.90 -5.43
N LEU A 150 -2.41 8.28 -6.68
CA LEU A 150 -1.96 7.39 -7.75
C LEU A 150 -0.49 7.70 -7.99
N GLY A 151 0.40 6.72 -7.84
CA GLY A 151 1.84 6.95 -7.92
C GLY A 151 2.58 5.87 -8.68
N VAL A 152 3.56 6.30 -9.49
CA VAL A 152 4.61 5.45 -10.06
C VAL A 152 5.94 5.97 -9.51
N GLN A 153 6.63 5.13 -8.76
CA GLN A 153 7.92 5.41 -8.14
C GLN A 153 8.99 4.54 -8.79
N VAL A 154 10.24 4.97 -8.68
CA VAL A 154 11.41 4.29 -9.25
C VAL A 154 12.51 4.26 -8.21
N GLY A 155 12.99 3.05 -7.88
CA GLY A 155 13.92 2.84 -6.78
C GLY A 155 13.29 3.05 -5.40
N ALA A 156 14.00 2.62 -4.35
CA ALA A 156 13.62 2.83 -2.95
C ALA A 156 14.81 2.51 -2.03
N THR A 157 14.89 3.15 -0.86
CA THR A 157 15.91 2.88 0.18
C THR A 157 15.32 2.33 1.49
N ASN A 158 14.06 1.87 1.45
CA ASN A 158 13.29 1.46 2.63
C ASN A 158 13.10 -0.07 2.73
N GLY A 159 13.92 -0.86 2.05
CA GLY A 159 13.80 -2.32 2.00
C GLY A 159 12.74 -2.85 1.03
N TYR A 160 11.99 -1.98 0.33
CA TYR A 160 10.99 -2.43 -0.64
C TYR A 160 11.60 -3.27 -1.77
N PHE A 161 12.81 -2.90 -2.21
CA PHE A 161 13.67 -3.73 -3.04
C PHE A 161 14.85 -4.22 -2.16
N PRO A 162 14.90 -5.51 -1.77
CA PRO A 162 15.90 -6.01 -0.83
C PRO A 162 17.31 -6.09 -1.43
N ASP A 163 18.32 -5.67 -0.65
CA ASP A 163 19.74 -5.63 -1.05
C ASP A 163 20.31 -7.02 -1.41
N SER A 164 20.07 -8.04 -0.57
CA SER A 164 20.83 -9.30 -0.62
C SER A 164 20.22 -10.42 -1.48
N ARG A 165 19.15 -10.14 -2.22
CA ARG A 165 18.36 -11.20 -2.90
C ARG A 165 18.25 -11.04 -4.41
N THR A 166 18.80 -9.97 -4.98
CA THR A 166 18.50 -9.55 -6.35
C THR A 166 19.69 -8.83 -6.98
N HIS A 167 19.68 -8.65 -8.30
CA HIS A 167 20.68 -7.86 -9.04
C HIS A 167 20.43 -6.35 -8.88
N LYS A 168 20.07 -5.92 -7.67
CA LYS A 168 19.78 -4.53 -7.35
C LYS A 168 21.08 -3.71 -7.44
N PRO A 169 21.12 -2.63 -8.24
CA PRO A 169 22.37 -1.89 -8.46
C PRO A 169 22.74 -0.90 -7.34
N TRP A 170 21.91 -0.75 -6.30
CA TRP A 170 22.18 0.13 -5.16
C TRP A 170 21.96 -0.59 -3.83
N ILE A 171 22.56 -0.07 -2.77
CA ILE A 171 22.39 -0.52 -1.38
C ILE A 171 21.59 0.54 -0.62
N ASP A 172 20.61 0.12 0.18
CA ASP A 172 19.70 1.04 0.89
C ASP A 172 20.44 2.02 1.82
N ALA A 173 21.50 1.54 2.48
CA ALA A 173 22.30 2.35 3.40
C ALA A 173 23.36 3.23 2.70
N SER A 174 23.54 3.11 1.38
CA SER A 174 24.54 3.90 0.65
C SER A 174 24.11 5.36 0.54
N GLN A 175 24.99 6.29 0.91
CA GLN A 175 24.80 7.73 0.66
C GLN A 175 24.77 8.06 -0.85
N ARG A 176 25.25 7.14 -1.70
CA ARG A 176 25.28 7.27 -3.16
C ARG A 176 24.20 6.43 -3.85
N ALA A 177 23.23 5.88 -3.12
CA ALA A 177 22.24 4.95 -3.67
C ALA A 177 21.57 5.44 -4.98
N ALA A 178 21.21 6.72 -5.06
CA ALA A 178 20.62 7.30 -6.26
C ALA A 178 21.62 7.38 -7.44
N ALA A 179 22.88 7.70 -7.17
CA ALA A 179 23.94 7.73 -8.18
C ALA A 179 24.31 6.31 -8.65
N ASP A 180 24.36 5.35 -7.74
CA ASP A 180 24.61 3.93 -8.05
C ASP A 180 23.47 3.37 -8.91
N PHE A 181 22.21 3.69 -8.55
CA PHE A 181 21.04 3.38 -9.36
C PHE A 181 21.12 3.96 -10.78
N TRP A 182 21.47 5.24 -10.91
CA TRP A 182 21.57 5.91 -12.22
C TRP A 182 22.74 5.40 -13.06
N SER A 183 23.88 5.10 -12.43
CA SER A 183 25.06 4.58 -13.13
C SER A 183 24.80 3.21 -13.77
N ALA A 184 23.79 2.49 -13.29
CA ALA A 184 23.35 1.21 -13.82
C ALA A 184 22.16 1.33 -14.79
N VAL A 185 21.85 2.52 -15.33
CA VAL A 185 20.68 2.75 -16.21
C VAL A 185 20.57 1.75 -17.36
N ASP A 186 21.69 1.38 -17.97
CA ASP A 186 21.74 0.43 -19.09
C ASP A 186 21.29 -0.99 -18.70
N THR A 187 21.31 -1.32 -17.39
CA THR A 187 20.88 -2.63 -16.89
C THR A 187 19.37 -2.72 -16.70
N TRP A 188 18.70 -1.62 -16.34
CA TRP A 188 17.29 -1.64 -15.93
C TRP A 188 16.37 -0.88 -16.87
N TYR A 189 16.82 0.19 -17.52
CA TYR A 189 15.98 0.98 -18.42
C TYR A 189 15.42 0.17 -19.61
N PRO A 190 16.21 -0.71 -20.26
CA PRO A 190 15.69 -1.57 -21.33
C PRO A 190 14.55 -2.50 -20.88
N THR A 191 14.40 -2.76 -19.58
CA THR A 191 13.36 -3.66 -19.05
C THR A 191 11.97 -3.03 -19.01
N TRP A 192 11.87 -1.70 -19.11
CA TRP A 192 10.61 -0.95 -18.96
C TRP A 192 9.69 -1.07 -20.20
N GLY A 193 10.28 -1.38 -21.36
CA GLY A 193 9.56 -1.43 -22.64
C GLY A 193 9.07 -0.04 -23.08
N ASP A 194 8.13 0.01 -24.03
CA ASP A 194 7.70 1.25 -24.69
C ASP A 194 6.25 1.65 -24.41
N GLY A 195 6.01 2.96 -24.51
CA GLY A 195 4.67 3.56 -24.36
C GLY A 195 3.97 3.13 -23.08
N ASN A 196 2.79 2.52 -23.23
CA ASN A 196 1.95 2.11 -22.10
C ASN A 196 2.54 0.97 -21.27
N SER A 197 3.55 0.22 -21.75
CA SER A 197 4.13 -0.87 -20.96
C SER A 197 4.84 -0.37 -19.71
N ARG A 198 5.40 0.84 -19.73
CA ARG A 198 6.08 1.48 -18.59
C ARG A 198 5.18 2.43 -17.79
N ALA A 199 3.90 2.54 -18.16
CA ALA A 199 2.95 3.46 -17.56
C ALA A 199 1.95 2.75 -16.62
N MET A 200 1.52 3.45 -15.59
CA MET A 200 0.29 3.09 -14.88
C MET A 200 -0.90 3.74 -15.60
N VAL A 201 -1.55 2.96 -16.48
CA VAL A 201 -2.74 3.42 -17.19
C VAL A 201 -3.98 3.17 -16.34
N VAL A 202 -4.76 4.23 -16.09
CA VAL A 202 -5.98 4.19 -15.27
C VAL A 202 -7.19 4.42 -16.17
N GLN A 203 -8.08 3.42 -16.24
CA GLN A 203 -9.27 3.50 -17.08
C GLN A 203 -10.41 4.27 -16.40
N ASN A 204 -10.63 4.04 -15.10
CA ASN A 204 -11.61 4.77 -14.30
C ASN A 204 -11.29 4.64 -12.81
N VAL A 205 -11.88 5.55 -12.03
CA VAL A 205 -11.95 5.49 -10.57
C VAL A 205 -13.42 5.65 -10.21
N LYS A 206 -13.92 4.80 -9.31
CA LYS A 206 -15.29 4.85 -8.82
C LYS A 206 -15.28 4.83 -7.30
N VAL A 207 -16.08 5.70 -6.70
CA VAL A 207 -16.19 5.86 -5.25
C VAL A 207 -17.67 5.83 -4.90
N TRP A 208 -17.99 5.07 -3.85
CA TRP A 208 -19.35 4.96 -3.33
C TRP A 208 -19.29 5.14 -1.82
N GLN A 209 -20.39 5.63 -1.26
CA GLN A 209 -20.59 5.74 0.17
C GLN A 209 -21.83 4.92 0.54
N GLU A 210 -21.74 4.17 1.64
CA GLU A 210 -22.93 3.52 2.19
C GLU A 210 -23.98 4.58 2.53
N GLY A 211 -25.20 4.36 2.06
CA GLY A 211 -26.32 5.27 2.27
C GLY A 211 -27.62 4.49 2.30
N LYS A 212 -28.67 5.10 2.84
CA LYS A 212 -30.02 4.53 2.77
C LYS A 212 -30.42 4.44 1.30
N CYS A 213 -30.86 3.27 0.84
CA CYS A 213 -31.53 3.17 -0.45
C CYS A 213 -32.73 4.12 -0.44
N SER A 214 -32.75 5.13 -1.31
CA SER A 214 -33.94 5.93 -1.53
C SER A 214 -34.98 5.01 -2.14
N GLY A 215 -35.87 4.49 -1.29
CA GLY A 215 -37.02 3.73 -1.76
C GLY A 215 -37.80 4.61 -2.71
N ASN A 216 -37.80 4.25 -3.99
CA ASN A 216 -38.75 4.83 -4.93
C ASN A 216 -40.14 4.49 -4.37
N LYS A 217 -40.83 5.51 -3.86
CA LYS A 217 -42.29 5.45 -3.74
C LYS A 217 -42.79 5.35 -5.17
N VAL A 218 -43.16 4.14 -5.56
CA VAL A 218 -44.04 3.93 -6.70
C VAL A 218 -45.34 4.66 -6.32
N ALA A 219 -45.64 5.73 -7.04
CA ALA A 219 -46.97 6.32 -7.09
C ALA A 219 -47.77 5.59 -8.17
#